data_AF-A0A448J054-F1
#
_entry.id   AF-A0A448J054-F1
#
_cell.length_a   1.000
_cell.length_b   1.000
_cell.length_c   1.000
_cell.angle_alpha   90.00
_cell.angle_beta   90.00
_cell.angle_gamma   90.00
#
_symmetry.space_group_name_H-M   'P 1'
#
loop_
_entity.id
_entity.type
_entity.pdbx_description
1 polymer ?
#
loop_
_entity_poly.entity_id
_entity_poly.type
_entity_poly.pdbx_seq_one_letter_code
_entity_poly.pdbx_strand_id
1 'polypeptide(L)' 'MSYHSEDHEVVSVAEAAAELGLSLNEFIALLVRDGMLVEHPDGGYVPSPHPDITEL' A
#
# COMPACT_ATOMS: atom_id res chain seq x y z
N MET A 1 1.57 27.20 14.82
CA MET A 1 1.08 26.02 14.08
C MET A 1 1.83 24.83 14.62
N SER A 2 1.18 24.03 15.46
CA SER A 2 1.77 22.85 16.07
C SER A 2 1.73 21.74 15.04
N TYR A 3 2.88 21.40 14.45
CA TYR A 3 3.00 20.21 13.61
C TYR A 3 2.64 19.00 14.49
N HIS A 4 1.48 18.38 14.25
CA HIS A 4 1.19 17.07 14.79
C HIS A 4 2.13 16.12 14.06
N SER A 5 3.18 15.66 14.74
CA SER A 5 3.90 14.48 14.32
C SER A 5 2.93 13.32 14.49
N GLU A 6 2.21 12.98 13.42
CA GLU A 6 1.47 11.74 13.37
C GLU A 6 2.52 10.63 13.46
N ASP A 7 2.57 9.92 14.58
CA ASP A 7 3.32 8.68 14.76
C ASP A 7 2.81 7.67 13.72
N HIS A 8 3.28 7.79 12.48
CA HIS A 8 3.03 6.82 11.44
C HIS A 8 3.92 5.61 11.73
N GLU A 9 3.35 4.65 12.45
CA GLU A 9 3.97 3.35 12.62
C GLU A 9 4.13 2.71 11.23
N VAL A 10 5.38 2.53 10.82
CA VAL A 10 5.71 1.85 9.57
C VAL A 10 5.64 0.35 9.84
N VAL A 11 4.55 -0.27 9.42
CA VAL A 11 4.36 -1.72 9.48
C VAL A 11 4.65 -2.36 8.13
N SER A 12 5.04 -3.64 8.14
CA SER A 12 5.13 -4.42 6.91
C SER A 12 3.74 -4.73 6.34
N VAL A 13 3.66 -4.97 5.03
CA VAL A 13 2.41 -5.36 4.36
C VAL A 13 1.84 -6.66 4.94
N ALA A 14 2.70 -7.56 5.41
CA ALA A 14 2.29 -8.81 6.03
C ALA A 14 1.68 -8.60 7.43
N GLU A 15 2.24 -7.68 8.22
CA GLU A 15 1.68 -7.29 9.52
C GLU A 15 0.31 -6.63 9.34
N ALA A 16 0.20 -5.68 8.40
CA ALA A 16 -1.07 -5.05 8.08
C ALA A 16 -2.15 -6.07 7.64
N ALA A 17 -1.78 -7.06 6.82
CA ALA A 17 -2.70 -8.14 6.45
C ALA A 17 -3.14 -8.96 7.67
N ALA A 18 -2.22 -9.30 8.56
CA ALA A 18 -2.49 -10.08 9.76
C ALA A 18 -3.41 -9.34 10.75
N GLU A 19 -3.24 -8.03 10.92
CA GLU A 19 -4.11 -7.19 11.76
C GLU A 19 -5.56 -7.14 11.24
N LEU A 20 -5.73 -7.27 9.92
CA LEU A 20 -7.03 -7.32 9.27
C LEU A 20 -7.62 -8.75 9.21
N GLY A 21 -6.89 -9.75 9.70
CA GLY A 21 -7.31 -11.16 9.65
C GLY A 21 -7.32 -11.75 8.23
N LEU A 22 -6.54 -11.16 7.33
CA LEU A 22 -6.43 -11.58 5.92
C LEU A 22 -5.11 -12.31 5.69
N SER A 23 -5.10 -13.22 4.71
CA SER A 23 -3.82 -13.67 4.16
C SER A 23 -3.16 -12.54 3.36
N LEU A 24 -1.83 -12.56 3.26
CA LEU A 24 -1.07 -11.57 2.48
C LEU A 24 -1.59 -11.46 1.04
N ASN A 25 -1.91 -12.59 0.41
CA ASN A 25 -2.41 -12.62 -0.97
C ASN A 25 -3.81 -12.00 -1.10
N GLU A 26 -4.71 -12.24 -0.14
CA GLU A 26 -6.03 -11.61 -0.13
C GLU A 26 -5.92 -10.10 0.06
N PHE A 27 -5.01 -9.66 0.94
CA PHE A 27 -4.79 -8.26 1.16
C PHE A 27 -4.22 -7.56 -0.08
N ILE A 28 -3.19 -8.13 -0.71
CA ILE A 28 -2.64 -7.59 -1.97
C ILE A 28 -3.72 -7.54 -3.07
N ALA A 29 -4.55 -8.58 -3.19
CA ALA A 29 -5.64 -8.60 -4.17
C ALA A 29 -6.65 -7.47 -3.95
N LEU A 30 -6.95 -7.11 -2.69
CA LEU A 30 -7.78 -5.94 -2.37
C LEU A 30 -7.10 -4.64 -2.79
N LEU A 31 -5.81 -4.47 -2.49
CA LEU A 31 -5.07 -3.28 -2.89
C LEU A 31 -5.02 -3.09 -4.41
N VAL A 32 -4.89 -4.17 -5.18
CA VAL A 32 -4.95 -4.13 -6.65
C VAL A 32 -6.37 -3.82 -7.13
N ARG A 33 -7.39 -4.50 -6.58
CA ARG A 33 -8.80 -4.26 -6.93
C ARG A 33 -9.20 -2.81 -6.69
N ASP A 34 -8.76 -2.23 -5.59
CA ASP A 34 -9.09 -0.87 -5.18
C ASP A 34 -8.20 0.17 -5.88
N GLY A 35 -7.30 -0.26 -6.79
CA GLY A 35 -6.47 0.60 -7.61
C GLY A 35 -5.34 1.29 -6.85
N MET A 36 -4.96 0.77 -5.68
CA MET A 36 -3.82 1.25 -4.88
C MET A 36 -2.50 0.63 -5.32
N LEU A 37 -2.52 -0.61 -5.81
CA LEU A 37 -1.36 -1.30 -6.39
C LEU A 37 -1.63 -1.67 -7.84
N VAL A 38 -0.55 -1.72 -8.64
CA VAL A 38 -0.55 -2.20 -10.01
C VAL A 38 0.47 -3.32 -10.15
N GLU A 39 0.12 -4.37 -10.87
CA GLU A 39 1.06 -5.44 -11.23
C GLU A 39 2.10 -4.91 -12.23
N HIS A 40 3.37 -5.05 -11.89
CA HIS A 40 4.46 -4.65 -12.76
C HIS A 40 4.71 -5.73 -13.83
N PRO A 41 4.96 -5.38 -15.10
CA PRO A 41 5.20 -6.36 -16.17
C PRO A 41 6.42 -7.27 -15.92
N ASP A 42 7.41 -6.81 -15.16
CA ASP A 42 8.57 -7.61 -14.75
C ASP A 42 8.32 -8.49 -13.50
N GLY A 43 7.07 -8.54 -13.03
CA GLY A 43 6.68 -9.19 -11.79
C GLY A 43 6.73 -8.25 -10.58
N GLY A 44 5.95 -8.58 -9.54
CA GLY A 44 5.80 -7.76 -8.34
C GLY A 44 4.72 -6.68 -8.47
N TYR A 45 4.65 -5.79 -7.49
CA TYR A 45 3.62 -4.76 -7.38
C TYR A 45 4.28 -3.39 -7.16
N VAL A 46 3.74 -2.38 -7.84
CA VAL A 46 4.12 -0.98 -7.64
C VAL A 46 2.92 -0.18 -7.16
N PRO A 47 3.12 0.91 -6.39
CA PRO A 47 2.04 1.85 -6.08
C PRO A 47 1.41 2.37 -7.37
N SER A 48 0.08 2.42 -7.39
CA SER A 48 -0.64 3.04 -8.48
C SER A 48 -0.27 4.53 -8.57
N PRO A 49 -0.03 5.06 -9.79
CA PRO A 49 0.32 6.47 -9.95
C PRO A 49 -0.87 7.33 -9.50
N HIS A 50 -0.72 7.98 -8.34
CA HIS A 50 -1.68 8.98 -7.89
C HIS A 50 -1.47 10.25 -8.74
N PRO A 51 -2.52 10.93 -9.22
CA PRO A 51 -2.39 12.10 -10.11
C PRO A 51 -1.60 13.27 -9.50
N ASP A 52 -1.51 13.32 -8.17
CA ASP A 52 -0.70 14.30 -7.41
C ASP A 52 0.80 13.92 -7.32
N ILE A 53 1.17 12.68 -7.66
CA ILE A 53 2.56 12.21 -7.68
C ILE A 53 3.08 12.35 -9.13
N THR A 54 3.27 13.59 -9.56
CA THR A 54 4.14 13.92 -10.68
C THR A 54 5.55 14.03 -10.14
N GLU A 55 6.33 12.94 -10.16
CA GLU A 55 7.81 12.94 -10.29
C GLU A 55 8.39 11.56 -9.92
N LEU A 56 8.98 10.90 -10.92
CA LEU A 56 10.17 10.06 -10.80
C LEU A 56 11.05 10.29 -12.04
#